data_AF-A0A960J3T6-F1
#
_entry.id   AF-A0A960J3T6-F1
#
_cell.length_a   1.000
_cell.length_b   1.000
_cell.length_c   1.000
_cell.angle_alpha   90.00
_cell.angle_beta   90.00
_cell.angle_gamma   90.00
#
_symmetry.space_group_name_H-M   'P 1'
#
loop_
_entity.id
_entity.type
_entity.pdbx_description
1 polymer ?
#
loop_
_entity_poly.entity_id
_entity_poly.type
_entity_poly.pdbx_seq_one_letter_code
_entity_poly.pdbx_strand_id
1 'polypeptide(L)'
;MFRKTVRDVVEREINPHVDEWEAAGVFPAHELFATLGALGLLGLEYDEAYGGQGADHSYTVILGEELGRIHCGGVPMAIAVQTDMATP
;
A
#
# COMPACT_ATOMS: atom_id res chain seq x y z
N MET A 1 5.55 -3.34 15.14
CA MET A 1 4.50 -4.28 14.68
C MET A 1 4.01 -3.89 13.30
N PHE A 2 3.52 -2.66 13.11
CA PHE A 2 3.06 -2.11 11.83
C PHE A 2 4.02 -2.34 10.64
N ARG A 3 5.30 -1.93 10.76
CA ARG A 3 6.31 -2.17 9.72
C ARG A 3 6.36 -3.62 9.23
N LYS A 4 6.30 -4.58 10.15
CA LYS A 4 6.33 -6.00 9.81
C LYS A 4 5.08 -6.39 9.03
N THR A 5 3.90 -5.90 9.43
CA THR A 5 2.65 -6.13 8.70
C THR A 5 2.75 -5.63 7.26
N VAL A 6 3.22 -4.38 7.04
CA VAL A 6 3.38 -3.83 5.68
C VAL A 6 4.40 -4.65 4.88
N ARG A 7 5.53 -5.02 5.51
CA ARG A 7 6.53 -5.88 4.87
C ARG A 7 5.97 -7.24 4.47
N ASP A 8 5.20 -7.86 5.34
CA ASP A 8 4.62 -9.18 5.08
C ASP A 8 3.66 -9.11 3.87
N VAL A 9 2.90 -8.01 3.71
CA VAL A 9 2.09 -7.78 2.50
C VAL A 9 2.97 -7.66 1.26
N VAL A 10 4.02 -6.84 1.32
CA VAL A 10 4.94 -6.65 0.18
C VAL A 10 5.59 -7.97 -0.24
N GLU A 11 6.13 -8.74 0.71
CA GLU A 11 6.87 -9.97 0.42
C GLU A 11 5.98 -11.16 0.03
N ARG A 12 4.72 -11.18 0.47
CA ARG A 12 3.84 -12.35 0.27
C ARG A 12 2.76 -12.13 -0.77
N GLU A 13 2.22 -10.91 -0.87
CA GLU A 13 1.06 -10.61 -1.70
C GLU A 13 1.43 -9.80 -2.95
N ILE A 14 2.63 -9.19 -3.00
CA ILE A 14 3.06 -8.31 -4.11
C ILE A 14 4.27 -8.91 -4.83
N ASN A 15 5.43 -8.97 -4.18
CA ASN A 15 6.70 -9.35 -4.81
C ASN A 15 6.70 -10.70 -5.55
N PRO A 16 6.00 -11.75 -5.08
CA PRO A 16 5.93 -13.03 -5.80
C PRO A 16 5.26 -12.94 -7.17
N HIS A 17 4.48 -11.89 -7.44
CA HIS A 17 3.67 -11.73 -8.65
C HIS A 17 4.17 -10.62 -9.59
N VAL A 18 5.14 -9.81 -9.15
CA VAL A 18 5.60 -8.61 -9.88
C VAL A 18 6.05 -8.93 -11.31
N ASP A 19 6.86 -9.98 -11.51
CA ASP A 19 7.38 -10.33 -12.85
C ASP A 19 6.24 -10.68 -13.83
N GLU A 20 5.20 -11.35 -13.34
CA GLU A 20 4.01 -11.68 -14.14
C GLU A 20 3.23 -10.41 -14.50
N TRP A 21 3.05 -9.50 -13.55
CA TRP A 21 2.31 -8.25 -13.77
C TRP A 21 3.03 -7.29 -14.70
N GLU A 22 4.36 -7.19 -14.59
CA GLU A 22 5.19 -6.41 -15.50
C GLU A 22 5.13 -6.98 -16.92
N ALA A 23 5.22 -8.31 -17.07
CA ALA A 23 5.09 -8.96 -18.37
C ALA A 23 3.69 -8.78 -19.00
N ALA A 24 2.64 -8.81 -18.17
CA ALA A 24 1.26 -8.58 -18.61
C ALA A 24 0.92 -7.10 -18.83
N GLY A 25 1.73 -6.17 -18.30
CA GLY A 25 1.45 -4.74 -18.29
C GLY A 25 0.27 -4.33 -17.40
N VAL A 26 -0.17 -5.21 -16.49
CA VAL A 26 -1.32 -4.98 -15.60
C VAL A 26 -1.16 -5.79 -14.32
N PHE A 27 -1.59 -5.20 -13.20
CA PHE A 27 -1.69 -5.87 -11.90
C PHE A 27 -3.16 -5.90 -11.45
N PRO A 28 -3.57 -6.84 -10.58
CA PRO A 28 -4.93 -6.97 -10.06
C PRO A 28 -5.23 -5.86 -9.04
N ALA A 29 -5.41 -4.64 -9.54
CA ALA A 29 -5.52 -3.44 -8.71
C ALA A 29 -6.74 -3.50 -7.78
N HIS A 30 -7.88 -4.03 -8.24
CA HIS A 30 -9.08 -4.08 -7.41
C HIS A 30 -8.89 -4.98 -6.18
N GLU A 31 -8.31 -6.15 -6.37
CA GLU A 31 -8.03 -7.14 -5.32
C GLU A 31 -6.94 -6.65 -4.36
N LEU A 32 -5.87 -6.07 -4.90
CA LEU A 32 -4.77 -5.55 -4.09
C LEU A 32 -5.25 -4.39 -3.21
N PHE A 33 -5.96 -3.42 -3.76
CA PHE A 33 -6.47 -2.28 -2.99
C PHE A 33 -7.54 -2.68 -1.98
N ALA A 34 -8.39 -3.67 -2.29
CA ALA A 34 -9.32 -4.23 -1.31
C ALA A 34 -8.58 -4.84 -0.10
N THR A 35 -7.48 -5.56 -0.36
CA THR A 35 -6.62 -6.13 0.69
C THR A 35 -5.99 -5.02 1.54
N LEU A 36 -5.41 -4.00 0.91
CA LEU A 36 -4.80 -2.87 1.62
C LEU A 36 -5.83 -2.09 2.45
N GLY A 37 -7.04 -1.90 1.93
CA GLY A 37 -8.16 -1.26 2.63
C GLY A 37 -8.62 -2.06 3.84
N ALA A 38 -8.75 -3.39 3.72
CA ALA A 38 -9.09 -4.26 4.85
C ALA A 38 -8.03 -4.25 5.97
N LEU A 39 -6.78 -3.95 5.62
CA LEU A 39 -5.67 -3.77 6.57
C LEU A 39 -5.54 -2.34 7.13
N GLY A 40 -6.40 -1.41 6.70
CA GLY A 40 -6.38 0.00 7.13
C GLY A 40 -5.23 0.82 6.54
N LEU A 41 -4.51 0.30 5.53
CA LEU A 41 -3.29 0.93 5.02
C LEU A 41 -3.56 2.13 4.09
N LEU A 42 -4.77 2.24 3.56
CA LEU A 42 -5.13 3.31 2.60
C LEU A 42 -5.53 4.63 3.27
N GLY A 43 -5.66 4.65 4.59
CA GLY A 43 -6.20 5.80 5.32
C GLY A 43 -5.52 6.04 6.67
N LEU A 44 -4.19 5.93 6.73
CA LEU A 44 -3.43 5.92 7.99
C LEU A 44 -3.63 7.19 8.82
N GLU A 45 -3.43 8.36 8.21
CA GLU A 45 -3.49 9.65 8.93
C GLU A 45 -4.89 10.25 9.04
N TYR A 46 -5.87 9.69 8.33
CA TYR A 46 -7.23 10.24 8.34
C TYR A 46 -7.90 10.04 9.70
N ASP A 47 -8.77 10.99 10.05
CA ASP A 47 -9.59 10.91 11.25
C ASP A 47 -10.48 9.66 11.21
N GLU A 48 -10.59 8.97 12.35
CA GLU A 48 -11.44 7.79 12.51
C GLU A 48 -12.92 8.09 12.20
N ALA A 49 -13.37 9.35 12.39
CA ALA A 49 -14.72 9.80 12.03
C ALA A 49 -15.03 9.65 10.53
N TYR A 50 -14.01 9.59 9.67
CA TYR A 50 -14.12 9.36 8.23
C TYR A 50 -13.66 7.96 7.81
N GLY A 51 -13.43 7.05 8.76
CA GLY A 51 -12.94 5.69 8.50
C GLY A 51 -11.42 5.57 8.37
N GLY A 52 -10.67 6.59 8.77
CA GLY A 52 -9.21 6.54 8.87
C GLY A 52 -8.71 5.77 10.09
N GLN A 53 -7.39 5.72 10.27
CA GLN A 53 -6.74 5.04 11.39
C GLN A 53 -6.24 5.99 12.49
N GLY A 54 -6.34 7.31 12.30
CA GLY A 54 -5.89 8.32 13.27
C GLY A 54 -4.40 8.22 13.63
N ALA A 55 -3.59 7.60 12.77
CA ALA A 55 -2.16 7.41 13.00
C ALA A 55 -1.39 8.69 12.73
N ASP A 56 -0.24 8.84 13.38
CA ASP A 56 0.67 9.96 13.10
C ASP A 56 1.50 9.71 11.83
N HIS A 57 2.11 10.78 11.30
CA HIS A 57 2.86 10.76 10.04
C HIS A 57 4.00 9.73 9.99
N SER A 58 4.54 9.28 11.13
CA SER A 58 5.57 8.23 11.13
C SER A 58 5.07 6.92 10.52
N TYR A 59 3.76 6.64 10.55
CA TYR A 59 3.18 5.46 9.92
C TYR A 59 3.21 5.55 8.41
N THR A 60 2.90 6.71 7.83
CA THR A 60 3.01 6.95 6.38
C THR A 60 4.45 6.86 5.92
N VAL A 61 5.41 7.37 6.71
CA VAL A 61 6.85 7.18 6.43
C VAL A 61 7.22 5.69 6.41
N ILE A 62 6.77 4.92 7.41
CA ILE A 62 7.01 3.47 7.44
C ILE A 62 6.36 2.77 6.24
N LEU A 63 5.14 3.16 5.87
CA LEU A 63 4.45 2.63 4.69
C LEU A 63 5.30 2.87 3.45
N GLY A 64 5.73 4.11 3.20
CA GLY A 64 6.58 4.46 2.06
C GLY A 64 7.91 3.69 2.01
N GLU A 65 8.58 3.53 3.15
CA GLU A 65 9.82 2.75 3.23
C GLU A 65 9.65 1.28 2.86
N GLU A 66 8.53 0.66 3.26
CA GLU A 66 8.26 -0.74 2.92
C GLU A 66 7.70 -0.87 1.49
N LEU A 67 6.91 0.08 0.99
CA LEU A 67 6.51 0.14 -0.43
C LEU A 67 7.73 0.27 -1.36
N GLY A 68 8.80 0.95 -0.91
CA GLY A 68 10.08 1.02 -1.63
C GLY A 68 10.80 -0.32 -1.77
N ARG A 69 10.31 -1.40 -1.16
CA ARG A 69 10.82 -2.77 -1.32
C ARG A 69 10.10 -3.55 -2.41
N ILE A 70 9.06 -2.99 -3.03
CA ILE A 70 8.36 -3.65 -4.12
C ILE A 70 9.27 -3.70 -5.35
N HIS A 71 9.35 -4.87 -5.99
CA HIS A 71 10.27 -5.12 -7.11
C HIS A 71 9.85 -4.48 -8.45
N CYS A 72 8.98 -3.47 -8.43
CA CYS A 72 8.61 -2.64 -9.58
C CYS A 72 8.23 -1.23 -9.16
N GLY A 73 8.10 -0.31 -10.13
CA GLY A 73 7.71 1.07 -9.86
C GLY A 73 6.20 1.32 -9.90
N GLY A 74 5.43 0.58 -10.69
CA GLY A 74 4.03 0.88 -10.95
C GLY A 74 3.12 0.69 -9.74
N VAL A 75 3.27 -0.43 -9.03
CA VAL A 75 2.45 -0.78 -7.87
C VAL A 75 2.66 0.18 -6.68
N PRO A 76 3.88 0.45 -6.18
CA PRO A 76 4.07 1.38 -5.07
C PRO A 76 3.58 2.79 -5.41
N MET A 77 3.78 3.24 -6.65
CA MET A 77 3.28 4.54 -7.09
C MET A 77 1.76 4.61 -7.09
N ALA A 78 1.07 3.57 -7.54
CA ALA A 78 -0.40 3.52 -7.50
C ALA A 78 -0.92 3.64 -6.06
N ILE A 79 -0.29 2.94 -5.11
CA ILE A 79 -0.66 2.99 -3.69
C ILE A 79 -0.39 4.39 -3.11
N ALA A 80 0.79 4.96 -3.37
CA ALA A 80 1.16 6.29 -2.87
C ALA A 80 0.25 7.40 -3.41
N VAL A 81 -0.15 7.33 -4.68
CA VAL A 81 -1.12 8.29 -5.24
C VAL A 81 -2.46 8.20 -4.50
N GLN A 82 -2.91 6.98 -4.17
CA GLN A 82 -4.16 6.80 -3.44
C GLN A 82 -4.10 7.35 -2.01
N THR A 83 -2.99 7.15 -1.30
CA THR A 83 -2.85 7.55 0.11
C THR A 83 -2.58 9.03 0.29
N ASP A 84 -1.79 9.63 -0.62
CA ASP A 84 -1.18 10.94 -0.41
C ASP A 84 -1.58 12.02 -1.44
N MET A 85 -2.30 11.66 -2.51
CA MET A 85 -2.63 12.61 -3.59
C MET A 85 -4.10 12.61 -4.05
N ALA A 86 -4.77 11.46 -4.01
CA ALA A 86 -6.10 11.29 -4.60
C ALA A 86 -7.24 11.64 -3.63
N THR A 87 -6.95 11.70 -2.35
CA THR A 87 -7.90 11.96 -1.27
C THR A 87 -7.81 13.44 -0.84
N PRO A 88 -8.95 14.16 -0.70
CA PRO A 88 -8.98 15.61 -0.48
C PRO A 88 -8.37 16.10 0.83
#